data_AF-A0A6V8CTM5-F1
#
_entry.id   AF-A0A6V8CTM5-F1
#
_cell.length_a   1.000
_cell.length_b   1.000
_cell.length_c   1.000
_cell.angle_alpha   90.00
_cell.angle_beta   90.00
_cell.angle_gamma   90.00
#
_symmetry.space_group_name_H-M   'P 1'
#
loop_
_entity.id
_entity.type
_entity.pdbx_description
1 polymer ?
#
loop_
_entity_poly.entity_id
_entity_poly.type
_entity_poly.pdbx_seq_one_letter_code
_entity_poly.pdbx_strand_id
1 'polypeptide(L)' 'VIWWNQYRGGLDSAVGITTAPEFDGSLSGARTREAISWGKIRPDAPHVTVEGEASVLLPLIGADLF' A
#
# COMPACT_ATOMS: atom_id res chain seq x y z
N VAL A 1 3.65 -3.31 8.45
CA VAL A 1 4.18 -2.39 9.49
C VAL A 1 3.45 -1.03 9.54
N ILE A 2 2.45 -0.76 8.68
CA ILE A 2 1.81 0.58 8.57
C ILE A 2 0.83 0.97 9.69
N TRP A 3 0.47 0.05 10.60
CA TRP A 3 -0.62 0.24 11.58
C TRP A 3 -0.42 1.44 12.50
N TRP A 4 0.81 1.78 12.88
CA TRP A 4 1.10 2.89 13.77
C TRP A 4 0.62 4.26 13.24
N ASN A 5 0.46 4.40 11.93
CA ASN A 5 0.00 5.64 11.31
C ASN A 5 -1.44 6.00 11.68
N GLN A 6 -2.25 5.05 12.17
CA GLN A 6 -3.60 5.33 12.68
C GLN A 6 -3.58 6.37 13.82
N TYR A 7 -2.51 6.41 14.62
CA TYR A 7 -2.34 7.38 15.71
C TYR A 7 -1.83 8.75 15.23
N ARG A 8 -1.48 8.87 13.95
CA ARG A 8 -1.03 10.11 13.30
C ARG A 8 -2.04 10.66 12.29
N GLY A 9 -3.26 10.11 12.28
CA GLY A 9 -4.29 10.48 11.31
C GLY A 9 -4.16 9.81 9.94
N GLY A 10 -3.30 8.79 9.81
CA GLY A 10 -3.06 8.05 8.58
C GLY A 10 -1.85 8.53 7.78
N LEU A 11 -1.35 7.68 6.88
CA LEU A 11 -0.33 8.04 5.89
C LEU A 11 -0.85 9.09 4.90
N ASP A 12 0.02 10.03 4.52
CA ASP A 12 -0.26 11.09 3.53
C ASP A 12 -0.15 10.61 2.07
N SER A 13 0.52 9.48 1.84
CA SER A 13 0.56 8.77 0.55
C SER A 13 0.96 7.31 0.76
N ALA A 14 0.59 6.42 -0.17
CA ALA A 14 0.94 5.00 -0.05
C ALA A 14 1.04 4.28 -1.41
N VAL A 15 2.14 3.53 -1.60
CA VAL A 15 2.29 2.56 -2.68
C VAL A 15 2.41 1.17 -2.06
N GLY A 16 1.42 0.31 -2.27
CA GLY A 16 1.46 -1.10 -1.87
C GLY A 16 1.89 -1.97 -3.03
N ILE A 17 2.91 -2.81 -2.86
CA ILE A 17 3.34 -3.80 -3.85
C ILE A 17 3.08 -5.18 -3.27
N THR A 18 2.36 -6.03 -3.99
CA THR A 18 2.04 -7.38 -3.52
C THR A 18 1.87 -8.37 -4.66
N THR A 19 2.26 -9.62 -4.42
CA THR A 19 1.91 -10.77 -5.27
C THR A 19 0.71 -11.55 -4.73
N ALA A 20 0.22 -11.20 -3.54
CA ALA A 20 -0.88 -11.92 -2.90
C ALA A 20 -2.23 -11.49 -3.48
N PRO A 21 -3.13 -12.44 -3.75
CA PRO A 21 -4.46 -12.15 -4.26
C PRO A 21 -5.36 -11.56 -3.16
N GLU A 22 -6.35 -10.78 -3.54
CA GLU A 22 -7.28 -10.14 -2.59
C GLU A 22 -8.38 -11.08 -2.08
N PHE A 23 -8.78 -12.09 -2.86
CA PHE A 23 -9.93 -12.94 -2.54
C PHE A 23 -9.72 -13.84 -1.31
N ASP A 24 -8.47 -14.02 -0.88
CA ASP A 24 -8.13 -14.85 0.28
C ASP A 24 -8.34 -14.12 1.62
N GLY A 25 -8.64 -12.82 1.59
CA GLY A 25 -8.87 -11.99 2.78
C GLY A 25 -7.63 -11.82 3.66
N SER A 26 -6.44 -12.11 3.13
CA SER A 26 -5.19 -12.01 3.87
C SER A 26 -4.74 -10.56 4.03
N LEU A 27 -3.97 -10.29 5.09
CA LEU A 27 -3.31 -8.99 5.25
C LEU A 27 -2.30 -8.68 4.14
N SER A 28 -1.77 -9.71 3.48
CA SER A 28 -0.82 -9.57 2.36
C SER A 28 -1.52 -9.18 1.05
N GLY A 29 -2.75 -9.66 0.84
CA GLY A 29 -3.59 -9.34 -0.31
C GLY A 29 -4.47 -8.10 -0.11
N ALA A 30 -4.57 -7.60 1.13
CA ALA A 30 -5.35 -6.43 1.48
C ALA A 30 -4.91 -5.19 0.68
N ARG A 31 -5.86 -4.61 -0.06
CA ARG A 31 -5.63 -3.42 -0.88
C ARG A 31 -5.46 -2.17 -0.01
N THR A 32 -4.81 -1.16 -0.57
CA THR A 32 -4.68 0.16 0.10
C THR A 32 -6.03 0.77 0.48
N ARG A 33 -7.11 0.50 -0.29
CA ARG A 33 -8.49 0.90 0.06
C ARG A 33 -8.98 0.31 1.39
N GLU A 34 -8.52 -0.87 1.75
CA GLU A 34 -8.85 -1.47 3.05
C GLU A 34 -8.05 -0.78 4.15
N ALA A 35 -6.77 -0.46 3.93
CA ALA A 35 -5.99 0.30 4.90
C ALA A 35 -6.60 1.69 5.23
N ILE A 36 -7.35 2.29 4.30
CA ILE A 36 -8.15 3.52 4.55
C ILE A 36 -9.30 3.25 5.54
N SER A 37 -10.04 2.14 5.42
CA SER A 37 -11.15 1.84 6.33
C SER A 37 -10.71 1.65 7.78
N TRP A 38 -9.43 1.29 7.97
CA TRP A 38 -8.79 1.16 9.28
C TRP A 38 -8.05 2.43 9.75
N GLY A 39 -8.13 3.53 9.01
CA GLY A 39 -7.44 4.79 9.35
C GLY A 39 -5.91 4.72 9.25
N LYS A 40 -5.35 3.71 8.59
CA LYS A 40 -3.89 3.55 8.40
C LYS A 40 -3.38 4.47 7.28
N ILE A 41 -4.26 4.87 6.36
CA ILE A 41 -4.03 5.82 5.26
C ILE A 41 -5.15 6.88 5.33
N ARG A 42 -4.85 8.15 5.06
CA ARG A 42 -5.88 9.21 5.01
C ARG A 42 -6.89 8.94 3.86
N PRO A 43 -8.17 9.32 4.01
CA PRO A 43 -9.17 9.12 2.95
C PRO A 43 -8.87 9.82 1.62
N ASP A 44 -8.18 10.96 1.68
CA ASP A 44 -7.81 11.80 0.54
C ASP A 44 -6.36 11.63 0.08
N ALA A 45 -5.58 10.76 0.74
CA ALA A 45 -4.19 10.51 0.38
C ALA A 45 -4.08 9.78 -0.97
N PRO A 46 -3.20 10.22 -1.89
CA PRO A 46 -2.90 9.46 -3.10
C PRO A 46 -2.36 8.08 -2.72
N HIS A 47 -3.00 7.06 -3.27
CA HIS A 47 -2.60 5.68 -3.01
C HIS A 47 -2.77 4.79 -4.24
N VAL A 48 -1.95 3.74 -4.33
CA VAL A 48 -2.08 2.70 -5.34
C VAL A 48 -1.66 1.35 -4.79
N THR A 49 -2.35 0.29 -5.21
CA THR A 49 -1.88 -1.10 -5.05
C THR A 49 -1.39 -1.58 -6.40
N VAL A 50 -0.12 -1.98 -6.48
CA VAL A 50 0.51 -2.53 -7.68
C VAL A 50 0.67 -4.03 -7.47
N GLU A 51 0.04 -4.81 -8.35
CA GLU A 51 0.20 -6.26 -8.35
C GLU A 51 1.47 -6.65 -9.10
N GLY A 52 2.34 -7.40 -8.43
CA GLY A 52 3.56 -7.90 -9.03
C GLY A 52 4.67 -8.11 -8.03
N GLU A 53 5.78 -8.61 -8.55
CA GLU A 53 6.94 -8.98 -7.75
C GLU A 53 7.85 -7.76 -7.53
N ALA A 54 8.30 -7.57 -6.28
CA ALA A 54 9.00 -6.37 -5.86
C ALA A 54 10.40 -6.23 -6.48
N SER A 55 11.14 -7.33 -6.70
CA SER A 55 12.45 -7.29 -7.35
C SER A 55 12.39 -6.81 -8.81
N VAL A 56 11.25 -6.96 -9.49
CA VAL A 56 11.01 -6.38 -10.83
C VAL A 56 10.52 -4.93 -10.72
N LEU A 57 9.54 -4.66 -9.84
CA LEU A 57 8.87 -3.36 -9.79
C LEU A 57 9.70 -2.27 -9.10
N LEU A 58 10.42 -2.59 -8.03
CA LEU A 58 11.19 -1.59 -7.27
C LEU A 58 12.30 -0.92 -8.09
N PRO A 59 13.09 -1.62 -8.93
CA PRO A 59 14.06 -0.95 -9.78
C PRO A 59 13.44 0.01 -10.80
N LEU A 60 12.28 -0.33 -11.37
CA LEU A 60 11.57 0.52 -12.34
C LEU A 60 11.06 1.80 -11.68
N ILE A 61 10.44 1.66 -10.50
CA ILE A 61 9.97 2.80 -9.70
C ILE A 61 11.16 3.67 -9.28
N GLY A 62 12.24 3.03 -8.81
CA GLY A 62 13.45 3.73 -8.37
C GLY A 62 14.11 4.53 -9.50
N ALA A 63 14.14 4.01 -10.73
CA ALA A 63 14.75 4.67 -11.88
C ALA A 63 14.02 5.94 -12.34
N ASP A 64 12.72 6.07 -12.05
CA ASP A 64 11.93 7.27 -12.35
C ASP A 64 11.96 8.30 -11.20
N LEU A 65 12.06 7.82 -9.95
CA LEU A 65 12.02 8.67 -8.75
C LEU A 65 13.37 9.25 -8.30
N PHE A 66 14.50 8.60 -8.64
CA PHE A 66 15.85 8.97 -8.16
C PHE A 66 16.83 9.19 -9.32
#